data_AF-A0A268U661-F1
#
_entry.id   AF-A0A268U661-F1
#
_cell.length_a   1.000
_cell.length_b   1.000
_cell.length_c   1.000
_cell.angle_alpha   90.00
_cell.angle_beta   90.00
_cell.angle_gamma   90.00
#
_symmetry.space_group_name_H-M   'P 1'
#
loop_
_entity.id
_entity.type
_entity.pdbx_description
1 polymer ?
#
loop_
_entity_poly.entity_id
_entity_poly.type
_entity_poly.pdbx_seq_one_letter_code
_entity_poly.pdbx_strand_id
1 'polypeptide(L)' 'MKIRNLIVGAEISGLVLAERIVNDLKEKVLIIHRRNDIGGNIYDYDKEGILSINMVPIFFTPIIKKYGII' A
#
# COMPACT_ATOMS: atom_id res chain seq x y z
N MET A 1 13.08 -18.87 -9.95
CA MET A 1 12.73 -18.42 -8.58
C MET A 1 11.32 -18.93 -8.25
N LYS A 2 11.10 -19.61 -7.12
CA LYS A 2 9.76 -20.08 -6.71
C LYS A 2 9.08 -18.98 -5.90
N ILE A 3 7.86 -18.62 -6.28
CA ILE A 3 7.03 -17.61 -5.60
C ILE A 3 5.76 -18.31 -5.13
N ARG A 4 5.37 -18.08 -3.87
CA ARG A 4 4.21 -18.75 -3.26
C ARG A 4 2.92 -17.94 -3.46
N ASN A 5 3.01 -16.61 -3.42
CA ASN A 5 1.86 -15.73 -3.48
C ASN A 5 1.95 -14.78 -4.68
N LEU A 6 0.86 -14.66 -5.42
CA LEU A 6 0.67 -13.68 -6.48
C LEU A 6 -0.45 -12.73 -6.06
N ILE A 7 -0.16 -11.43 -6.03
CA ILE A 7 -1.13 -10.38 -5.77
C ILE A 7 -1.33 -9.57 -7.05
N VAL A 8 -2.60 -9.39 -7.44
CA VAL A 8 -2.98 -8.59 -8.61
C VAL A 8 -3.55 -7.27 -8.10
N GLY A 9 -2.84 -6.18 -8.36
CA GLY A 9 -3.15 -4.84 -7.87
C GLY A 9 -2.18 -4.37 -6.79
N ALA A 10 -1.51 -3.24 -7.04
CA ALA A 10 -0.63 -2.57 -6.07
C ALA A 10 -1.32 -1.38 -5.40
N GLU A 11 -2.61 -1.51 -5.09
CA GLU A 11 -3.37 -0.53 -4.31
C GLU A 11 -3.23 -0.80 -2.81
N ILE A 12 -3.86 0.01 -1.95
CA ILE A 12 -3.78 -0.13 -0.48
C ILE A 12 -4.04 -1.57 -0.03
N SER A 13 -5.14 -2.18 -0.47
CA SER A 13 -5.49 -3.55 -0.08
C SER A 13 -4.44 -4.58 -0.47
N GLY A 14 -3.92 -4.49 -1.70
CA GLY A 14 -2.91 -5.42 -2.22
C GLY A 14 -1.56 -5.24 -1.53
N LEU A 15 -1.15 -3.99 -1.29
CA LEU A 15 0.10 -3.67 -0.60
C LEU A 15 0.06 -4.07 0.88
N VAL A 16 -1.04 -3.82 1.58
CA VAL A 16 -1.22 -4.24 2.98
C VAL A 16 -1.20 -5.77 3.11
N LEU A 17 -1.86 -6.48 2.19
CA LEU A 17 -1.82 -7.94 2.18
C LEU A 17 -0.40 -8.47 1.88
N ALA A 18 0.30 -7.87 0.91
CA ALA A 18 1.68 -8.24 0.59
C ALA A 18 2.62 -8.04 1.78
N GLU A 19 2.51 -6.89 2.45
CA GLU A 19 3.29 -6.53 3.63
C GLU A 19 3.12 -7.58 4.74
N ARG A 20 1.87 -7.92 5.09
CA ARG A 20 1.58 -8.94 6.10
C ARG A 20 2.09 -10.33 5.72
N ILE A 21 1.92 -10.77 4.47
CA ILE A 21 2.42 -12.08 4.04
C ILE A 21 3.96 -12.16 4.16
N VAL A 22 4.66 -11.10 3.74
CA VAL A 22 6.12 -11.07 3.83
C VAL A 22 6.58 -11.01 5.29
N ASN A 23 5.94 -10.19 6.13
CA ASN A 23 6.39 -9.95 7.49
C ASN A 23 5.96 -11.04 8.48
N ASP A 24 4.73 -11.53 8.39
CA ASP A 24 4.18 -12.51 9.33
C ASP A 24 4.50 -13.95 8.90
N LEU A 25 4.39 -14.25 7.60
CA LEU A 25 4.54 -15.62 7.09
C LEU A 25 5.93 -15.90 6.50
N LYS A 26 6.75 -14.86 6.29
CA LYS A 26 8.09 -14.96 5.67
C LYS A 26 8.06 -15.56 4.27
N GLU A 27 6.98 -15.32 3.52
CA GLU A 27 6.80 -15.86 2.18
C GLU A 27 7.08 -14.83 1.09
N LYS A 28 7.58 -15.28 -0.06
CA LYS A 28 7.78 -14.41 -1.23
C LYS A 28 6.45 -14.10 -1.91
N VAL A 29 6.22 -12.83 -2.18
CA VAL A 29 5.06 -12.30 -2.91
C VAL A 29 5.53 -11.69 -4.24
N LEU A 30 4.87 -12.03 -5.34
CA LEU A 30 4.93 -11.28 -6.59
C LEU A 30 3.70 -10.39 -6.67
N ILE A 31 3.89 -9.10 -6.87
CA ILE A 31 2.80 -8.15 -7.10
C ILE A 31 2.83 -7.78 -8.59
N ILE A 32 1.69 -7.89 -9.26
CA ILE A 32 1.51 -7.38 -10.62
C ILE A 32 0.50 -6.23 -10.59
N HIS A 33 0.81 -5.15 -11.29
CA HIS A 33 -0.09 -4.01 -11.40
C HIS A 33 -0.11 -3.52 -12.85
N ARG A 34 -1.30 -3.12 -13.31
CA ARG A 34 -1.51 -2.76 -14.72
C ARG A 34 -0.98 -1.36 -15.04
N ARG A 35 -1.09 -0.42 -14.10
CA ARG A 35 -0.65 0.97 -14.28
C ARG A 35 0.82 1.09 -13.89
N ASN A 36 1.45 2.20 -14.29
CA ASN A 36 2.84 2.49 -13.94
C ASN A 36 2.99 3.11 -12.54
N ASP A 37 1.88 3.39 -11.86
CA ASP A 37 1.83 3.95 -10.51
C ASP A 37 1.60 2.88 -9.45
N ILE A 38 2.05 3.13 -8.22
CA ILE A 38 1.81 2.29 -7.05
C ILE A 38 0.89 3.06 -6.10
N GLY A 39 -0.06 2.37 -5.45
CA GLY A 39 -1.07 3.00 -4.59
C GLY A 39 -2.43 3.19 -5.26
N GLY A 40 -2.54 2.95 -6.57
CA GLY A 40 -3.80 3.08 -7.31
C GLY A 40 -4.30 4.51 -7.32
N ASN A 41 -5.56 4.72 -6.95
CA ASN A 41 -6.20 6.05 -6.99
C ASN A 41 -5.56 7.09 -6.06
N ILE A 42 -4.82 6.65 -5.04
CA ILE A 42 -4.14 7.53 -4.08
C ILE A 42 -2.67 7.80 -4.44
N TYR A 43 -2.20 7.34 -5.61
CA TYR A 43 -0.85 7.63 -6.07
C TYR A 43 -0.60 9.14 -6.12
N ASP A 44 0.53 9.54 -5.56
CA ASP A 44 1.05 10.90 -5.59
C ASP A 44 2.33 10.99 -6.43
N TYR A 45 2.68 12.21 -6.81
CA TYR A 45 3.89 12.51 -7.56
C TYR A 45 4.35 13.95 -7.29
N ASP A 46 5.64 14.19 -7.43
CA ASP A 46 6.17 15.55 -7.42
C ASP A 46 5.82 16.26 -8.73
N LYS A 47 5.20 17.42 -8.62
CA LYS A 47 4.95 18.33 -9.72
C LYS A 47 5.56 19.69 -9.38
N GLU A 48 6.78 19.92 -9.87
CA GLU A 48 7.50 21.19 -9.68
C GLU A 48 7.70 21.55 -8.19
N GLY A 49 8.02 20.55 -7.35
CA GLY A 49 8.19 20.73 -5.91
C GLY A 49 6.88 20.74 -5.12
N ILE A 50 5.74 20.51 -5.78
CA ILE A 50 4.43 20.38 -5.14
C ILE A 50 3.97 18.93 -5.22
N LEU A 51 3.72 18.31 -4.06
CA LEU A 51 3.13 16.97 -3.99
C LEU A 51 1.70 17.00 -4.54
N SER A 52 1.48 16.32 -5.66
CA SER A 52 0.20 16.27 -6.37
C SER A 52 -0.38 14.86 -6.33
N ILE A 53 -1.69 14.73 -6.14
CA ILE A 53 -2.40 13.45 -6.14
C ILE A 53 -3.07 13.24 -7.50
N ASN A 54 -2.97 12.02 -8.05
CA ASN A 54 -3.42 11.75 -9.41
C ASN A 54 -4.96 11.67 -9.55
N MET A 55 -5.65 10.98 -8.63
CA MET A 55 -7.10 10.76 -8.76
C MET A 55 -7.91 11.15 -7.52
N VAL A 56 -7.66 10.52 -6.37
CA VAL A 56 -8.49 10.70 -5.18
C VAL A 56 -7.61 11.12 -4.00
N PRO A 57 -7.84 12.30 -3.40
CA PRO A 57 -7.16 12.67 -2.17
C PRO A 57 -7.60 11.73 -1.04
N ILE A 58 -6.63 11.24 -0.28
CA ILE A 58 -6.87 10.48 0.94
C ILE A 58 -6.33 11.26 2.13
N PHE A 59 -7.15 11.35 3.18
CA PHE A 59 -6.72 11.88 4.47
C PHE A 59 -6.71 10.73 5.46
N PHE A 60 -5.55 10.49 6.09
CA PHE A 60 -5.41 9.46 7.10
C PHE A 60 -5.38 10.11 8.48
N THR A 61 -6.39 9.82 9.30
CA THR A 61 -6.43 10.21 10.71
C THR A 61 -6.10 8.98 11.55
N PRO A 62 -4.89 8.86 12.10
CA PRO A 62 -4.56 7.74 12.98
C PRO A 62 -5.42 7.83 14.24
N ILE A 63 -6.19 6.78 14.51
CA ILE A 63 -6.81 6.61 15.82
C ILE A 63 -5.70 6.17 16.77
N ILE A 64 -5.08 7.13 17.46
CA ILE A 64 -4.12 6.84 18.51
C ILE A 64 -4.91 6.31 19.70
N LYS A 65 -4.84 5.00 19.94
CA LYS A 65 -5.38 4.40 21.15
C LYS A 65 -4.51 4.89 22.32
N LYS A 66 -4.95 5.96 23.00
CA LYS A 66 -4.31 6.42 24.22
C LYS A 66 -4.54 5.33 25.27
N TYR A 67 -3.48 4.58 25.61
CA TYR A 67 -3.55 3.59 26.68
C TYR A 67 -4.07 4.27 27.95
N GLY A 68 -5.24 3.86 28.40
CA GLY A 68 -5.86 4.24 29.65
C GLY A 68 -6.55 2.99 30.20
N ILE A 69 -6.02 2.50 31.30
CA ILE A 69 -6.49 1.37 32.10
C ILE A 69 -8.00 1.49 32.37
N ILE A 70 -8.75 0.41 32.11
CA ILE A 70 -9.65 -0.22 33.09
C ILE A 70 -9.48 -1.73 32.94
#